data_AF-A0A849W983-F1
#
_entry.id   AF-A0A849W983-F1
#
_cell.length_a   1.000
_cell.length_b   1.000
_cell.length_c   1.000
_cell.angle_alpha   90.00
_cell.angle_beta   90.00
_cell.angle_gamma   90.00
#
_symmetry.space_group_name_H-M   'P 1'
#
loop_
_entity.id
_entity.type
_entity.pdbx_description
1 polymer ?
#
loop_
_entity_poly.entity_id
_entity_poly.type
_entity_poly.pdbx_seq_one_letter_code
_entity_poly.pdbx_strand_id
1 'polypeptide(L)'
;MDKVYIALATFLTLAILMPFSFGKALLWFCKFLIYCIGSPYFIWRWKKNKVLKQRQQTNYDLLGKYVVLLGNNPEILKYLRKLIESGITEKDFHLVMQVNLENLKNFELEKEREIIRTRLEEEADFKKMAIEQQDLLVQSKLSMEQIKFREQLLDNLYKKMEKKYHL
;
A
#
# COMPACT_ATOMS: atom_id res chain seq x y z
N MET A 1 44.96 -83.27 26.90
CA MET A 1 43.51 -83.00 26.93
C MET A 1 43.24 -81.55 27.29
N ASP A 2 43.84 -81.00 28.35
CA ASP A 2 43.54 -79.65 28.88
C ASP A 2 43.74 -78.49 27.90
N LYS A 3 44.78 -78.53 27.05
CA LYS A 3 45.03 -77.47 26.04
C LYS A 3 43.94 -77.37 24.97
N VAL A 4 43.29 -78.48 24.65
CA VAL A 4 42.18 -78.52 23.67
C VAL A 4 40.93 -77.89 24.28
N TYR A 5 40.62 -78.17 25.54
CA TYR A 5 39.50 -77.56 26.26
C TYR A 5 39.68 -76.06 26.46
N ILE A 6 40.90 -75.60 26.78
CA ILE A 6 41.21 -74.18 26.90
C ILE A 6 41.04 -73.48 25.54
N ALA A 7 41.55 -74.07 24.45
CA ALA A 7 41.38 -73.52 23.10
C ALA A 7 39.90 -73.43 22.70
N LEU A 8 39.12 -74.48 22.95
CA LEU A 8 37.68 -74.53 22.65
C LEU A 8 36.88 -73.52 23.49
N ALA A 9 37.22 -73.36 24.78
CA ALA A 9 36.63 -72.37 25.66
C ALA A 9 36.96 -70.94 25.21
N THR A 10 38.20 -70.66 24.80
CA THR A 10 38.56 -69.34 24.25
C THR A 10 37.87 -69.04 22.92
N PHE A 11 37.66 -70.05 22.06
CA PHE A 11 36.94 -69.87 20.80
C PHE A 11 35.46 -69.61 21.03
N LEU A 12 34.85 -70.30 21.99
CA LEU A 12 33.45 -70.08 22.42
C LEU A 12 33.25 -68.70 23.04
N THR A 13 34.16 -68.24 23.92
CA THR A 13 34.05 -66.90 24.52
C THR A 13 34.25 -65.80 23.47
N LEU A 14 35.17 -65.96 22.52
CA LEU A 14 35.33 -65.02 21.41
C LEU A 14 34.10 -64.99 20.50
N ALA A 15 33.52 -66.16 20.18
CA ALA A 15 32.33 -66.27 19.35
C ALA A 15 31.07 -65.67 20.01
N ILE A 16 30.96 -65.77 21.35
CA ILE A 16 29.86 -65.14 22.11
C ILE A 16 30.06 -63.62 22.22
N LEU A 17 31.30 -63.13 22.37
CA LEU A 17 31.59 -61.70 22.51
C LEU A 17 31.56 -60.92 21.18
N MET A 18 31.87 -61.57 20.05
CA MET A 18 31.83 -60.96 18.71
C MET A 18 30.48 -60.31 18.34
N PRO A 19 29.30 -60.94 18.53
CA PRO A 19 28.02 -60.31 18.19
C PRO A 19 27.67 -59.12 19.10
N PHE A 20 28.17 -59.08 20.34
CA PHE A 20 27.96 -57.95 21.25
C PHE A 20 28.78 -56.71 20.86
N SER A 21 30.00 -56.89 20.35
CA SER A 21 30.84 -55.78 19.87
C SER A 21 30.46 -55.37 18.44
N PHE A 22 30.16 -56.32 17.56
CA PHE A 22 29.77 -56.07 16.17
C PHE A 22 28.39 -55.42 16.07
N GLY A 23 27.42 -55.83 16.88
CA GLY A 23 26.09 -55.20 16.93
C GLY A 23 26.15 -53.73 17.36
N LYS A 24 27.01 -53.39 18.34
CA LYS A 24 27.25 -51.99 18.75
C LYS A 24 27.94 -51.19 17.65
N ALA A 25 28.94 -51.76 16.97
CA ALA A 25 29.62 -51.12 15.85
C ALA A 25 28.67 -50.87 14.66
N LEU A 26 27.81 -51.84 14.34
CA LEU A 26 26.82 -51.72 13.26
C LEU A 26 25.77 -50.63 13.57
N LEU A 27 25.26 -50.57 14.81
CA LEU A 27 24.38 -49.49 15.25
C LEU A 27 25.05 -48.11 15.19
N TRP A 28 26.33 -48.04 15.55
CA TRP A 28 27.11 -46.81 15.47
C TRP A 28 27.34 -46.37 14.01
N PHE A 29 27.63 -47.32 13.12
CA PHE A 29 27.75 -47.10 11.68
C PHE A 29 26.42 -46.64 11.05
N CYS A 30 25.29 -47.26 11.42
CA CYS A 30 23.96 -46.81 10.99
C CYS A 30 23.63 -45.39 11.50
N LYS A 31 23.93 -45.07 12.76
CA LYS A 31 23.78 -43.70 13.29
C LYS A 31 24.65 -42.70 12.52
N PHE A 32 25.89 -43.08 12.20
CA PHE A 32 26.81 -42.27 11.43
C PHE A 32 26.30 -42.03 10.01
N LEU A 33 25.79 -43.06 9.33
CA LEU A 33 25.17 -42.93 8.00
C LEU A 33 23.95 -41.98 8.01
N ILE A 34 23.06 -42.13 8.99
CA ILE A 34 21.89 -41.24 9.14
C ILE A 34 22.35 -39.79 9.38
N TYR A 35 23.36 -39.58 10.22
CA TYR A 35 23.93 -38.25 10.46
C TYR A 35 24.64 -37.68 9.23
N CYS A 36 25.41 -38.49 8.50
CA CYS A 36 26.12 -38.08 7.29
C CYS A 36 25.19 -37.75 6.12
N ILE A 37 24.02 -38.38 6.04
CA ILE A 37 23.02 -38.07 5.00
C ILE A 37 22.12 -36.90 5.45
N GLY A 38 21.74 -36.85 6.74
CA GLY A 38 20.89 -35.79 7.30
C GLY A 38 21.61 -34.44 7.49
N SER A 39 22.91 -34.45 7.80
CA SER A 39 23.70 -33.24 8.04
C SER A 39 23.81 -32.33 6.81
N PRO A 40 24.11 -32.82 5.58
CA PRO A 40 24.09 -32.01 4.37
C PRO A 40 22.75 -31.31 4.13
N TYR A 41 21.63 -32.00 4.36
CA TYR A 41 20.30 -31.40 4.27
C TYR A 41 20.10 -30.29 5.30
N PHE A 42 20.52 -30.52 6.55
CA PHE A 42 20.40 -29.53 7.61
C PHE A 42 21.27 -28.30 7.36
N ILE A 43 22.50 -28.48 6.89
CA ILE A 43 23.43 -27.40 6.52
C ILE A 43 22.87 -26.60 5.35
N TRP A 44 22.35 -27.26 4.31
CA TRP A 44 21.71 -26.60 3.17
C TRP A 44 20.49 -25.78 3.58
N ARG A 45 19.58 -26.38 4.37
CA ARG A 45 18.39 -25.70 4.90
C ARG A 45 18.76 -24.52 5.78
N TRP A 46 19.77 -24.66 6.64
CA TRP A 46 20.27 -23.59 7.47
C TRP A 46 20.84 -22.43 6.64
N LYS A 47 21.66 -22.73 5.63
CA LYS A 47 22.21 -21.72 4.72
C LYS A 47 21.11 -20.99 3.96
N LYS A 48 20.10 -21.72 3.45
CA LYS A 48 18.93 -21.13 2.76
C LYS A 48 18.15 -20.19 3.68
N ASN A 49 17.88 -20.61 4.91
CA ASN A 49 17.17 -19.79 5.89
C ASN A 49 17.98 -18.55 6.31
N LYS A 50 19.30 -18.68 6.44
CA LYS A 50 20.18 -17.55 6.77
C LYS A 50 20.16 -16.49 5.66
N VAL A 51 20.26 -16.92 4.40
CA VAL A 51 20.16 -16.01 3.24
C VAL A 51 18.78 -15.35 3.17
N LEU A 52 17.71 -16.09 3.41
CA LEU A 52 16.35 -15.55 3.39
C LEU A 52 16.14 -14.51 4.50
N LYS A 53 16.63 -14.77 5.72
CA LYS A 53 16.60 -13.79 6.83
C LYS A 53 17.39 -12.53 6.50
N GLN A 54 18.58 -12.66 5.92
CA GLN A 54 19.39 -11.50 5.49
C GLN A 54 18.64 -10.67 4.45
N ARG A 55 18.06 -11.31 3.43
CA ARG A 55 17.25 -10.61 2.42
C ARG A 55 16.04 -9.89 3.01
N GLN A 56 15.33 -10.54 3.92
CA GLN A 56 14.20 -9.93 4.62
C GLN A 56 14.63 -8.68 5.37
N GLN A 57 15.75 -8.76 6.10
CA GLN A 57 16.29 -7.63 6.84
C GLN A 57 16.67 -6.48 5.91
N THR A 58 17.40 -6.74 4.82
CA THR A 58 17.74 -5.71 3.83
C THR A 58 16.50 -5.07 3.22
N ASN A 59 15.47 -5.86 2.89
CA ASN A 59 14.23 -5.32 2.33
C ASN A 59 13.42 -4.52 3.37
N TYR A 60 13.46 -4.88 4.65
CA TYR A 60 12.88 -4.07 5.73
C TYR A 60 13.64 -2.76 5.92
N ASP A 61 14.96 -2.77 5.84
CA ASP A 61 15.78 -1.55 5.90
C ASP A 61 15.50 -0.64 4.71
N LEU A 62 15.31 -1.20 3.52
CA LEU A 62 14.85 -0.47 2.34
C LEU A 62 13.45 0.10 2.56
N LEU A 63 12.50 -0.72 3.02
CA LEU A 63 11.15 -0.26 3.35
C LEU A 63 11.20 0.93 4.31
N GLY A 64 12.00 0.85 5.38
CA GLY A 64 12.19 1.93 6.35
C GLY A 64 12.59 3.27 5.72
N LYS A 65 13.46 3.26 4.70
CA LYS A 65 13.85 4.48 3.96
C LYS A 65 12.70 5.08 3.16
N TYR A 66 11.81 4.24 2.62
CA TYR A 66 10.71 4.65 1.75
C TYR A 66 9.37 4.86 2.47
N VAL A 67 9.21 4.39 3.73
CA VAL A 67 7.97 4.50 4.50
C VAL A 67 7.47 5.95 4.59
N VAL A 68 8.39 6.90 4.80
CA VAL A 68 8.06 8.32 4.85
C VAL A 68 7.50 8.82 3.50
N LEU A 69 8.11 8.37 2.40
CA LEU A 69 7.70 8.74 1.04
C LEU A 69 6.38 8.08 0.62
N LEU A 70 6.03 6.94 1.21
CA LEU A 70 4.75 6.26 0.99
C LEU A 70 3.58 6.88 1.78
N GLY A 71 3.78 8.01 2.46
CA GLY A 71 2.74 8.71 3.21
C GLY A 71 2.17 7.88 4.37
N ASN A 72 2.94 6.88 4.85
CA ASN A 72 2.54 5.99 5.94
C ASN A 72 1.20 5.26 5.70
N ASN A 73 0.86 4.96 4.43
CA ASN A 73 -0.38 4.27 4.09
C ASN A 73 -0.38 2.82 4.61
N PRO A 74 -1.27 2.47 5.57
CA PRO A 74 -1.23 1.18 6.25
C PRO A 74 -1.51 -0.02 5.32
N GLU A 75 -2.33 0.17 4.29
CA GLU A 75 -2.64 -0.87 3.29
C GLU A 75 -1.38 -1.23 2.48
N ILE A 76 -0.68 -0.21 1.98
CA ILE A 76 0.55 -0.38 1.19
C ILE A 76 1.65 -1.02 2.04
N LEU A 77 1.82 -0.58 3.29
CA LEU A 77 2.81 -1.16 4.20
C LEU A 77 2.51 -2.63 4.53
N LYS A 78 1.23 -2.99 4.71
CA LYS A 78 0.82 -4.38 4.92
C LYS A 78 1.08 -5.25 3.70
N TYR A 79 0.84 -4.71 2.49
CA TYR A 79 1.16 -5.38 1.24
C TYR A 79 2.68 -5.61 1.08
N LEU A 80 3.49 -4.56 1.27
CA LEU A 80 4.95 -4.64 1.16
C LEU A 80 5.54 -5.61 2.20
N ARG A 81 5.00 -5.62 3.43
CA ARG A 81 5.38 -6.58 4.46
C ARG A 81 5.16 -8.03 3.99
N LYS A 82 4.00 -8.34 3.39
CA LYS A 82 3.72 -9.69 2.86
C LYS A 82 4.71 -10.09 1.76
N LEU A 83 5.12 -9.15 0.91
CA LEU A 83 6.13 -9.41 -0.12
C LEU A 83 7.52 -9.68 0.47
N ILE A 84 7.90 -8.97 1.53
CA ILE A 84 9.15 -9.24 2.24
C ILE A 84 9.09 -10.63 2.89
N GLU A 85 7.98 -10.96 3.57
CA GLU A 85 7.78 -12.25 4.22
C GLU A 85 7.80 -13.43 3.22
N SER A 86 7.32 -13.22 1.98
CA SER A 86 7.40 -14.23 0.90
C SER A 86 8.80 -14.42 0.30
N GLY A 87 9.75 -13.55 0.64
CA GLY A 87 11.15 -13.67 0.22
C GLY A 87 11.46 -13.06 -1.13
N ILE A 88 10.74 -12.00 -1.52
CA ILE A 88 11.02 -11.21 -2.73
C ILE A 88 12.50 -10.81 -2.81
N THR A 89 13.04 -10.79 -4.04
CA THR A 89 14.42 -10.33 -4.23
C THR A 89 14.51 -8.82 -4.02
N GLU A 90 15.68 -8.34 -3.62
CA GLU A 90 15.91 -6.90 -3.39
C GLU A 90 15.63 -6.05 -4.63
N LYS A 91 15.99 -6.55 -5.82
CA LYS A 91 15.77 -5.87 -7.09
C LYS A 91 14.29 -5.73 -7.41
N ASP A 92 13.53 -6.82 -7.27
CA ASP A 92 12.10 -6.81 -7.54
C ASP A 92 11.36 -5.94 -6.50
N PHE A 93 11.80 -5.99 -5.25
CA PHE A 93 11.27 -5.14 -4.19
C PHE A 93 11.49 -3.66 -4.48
N HIS A 94 12.68 -3.28 -4.96
CA HIS A 94 12.98 -1.92 -5.37
C HIS A 94 12.09 -1.46 -6.55
N LEU A 95 11.84 -2.33 -7.52
CA LEU A 95 10.97 -2.03 -8.66
C LEU A 95 9.52 -1.82 -8.22
N VAL A 96 8.98 -2.73 -7.41
CA VAL A 96 7.64 -2.59 -6.81
C VAL A 96 7.54 -1.28 -6.02
N MET A 97 8.61 -0.91 -5.31
CA MET A 97 8.67 0.33 -4.56
C MET A 97 8.60 1.57 -5.46
N GLN A 98 9.39 1.62 -6.53
CA GLN A 98 9.37 2.75 -7.47
C GLN A 98 8.01 2.92 -8.13
N VAL A 99 7.39 1.82 -8.57
CA VAL A 99 6.05 1.85 -9.17
C VAL A 99 5.01 2.40 -8.20
N ASN A 100 5.05 1.98 -6.93
CA ASN A 100 4.10 2.49 -5.93
C ASN A 100 4.29 3.98 -5.63
N LEU A 101 5.53 4.48 -5.61
CA LEU A 101 5.80 5.90 -5.43
C LEU A 101 5.32 6.73 -6.62
N GLU A 102 5.51 6.23 -7.85
CA GLU A 102 5.01 6.88 -9.06
C GLU A 102 3.48 6.93 -9.07
N ASN A 103 2.82 5.84 -8.69
CA ASN A 103 1.37 5.79 -8.56
C ASN A 103 0.84 6.78 -7.51
N LEU A 104 1.51 6.90 -6.36
CA LEU A 104 1.14 7.88 -5.34
C LEU A 104 1.27 9.31 -5.86
N LYS A 105 2.38 9.62 -6.54
CA LYS A 105 2.59 10.93 -7.15
C LYS A 105 1.52 11.26 -8.20
N ASN A 106 1.17 10.28 -9.03
CA ASN A 106 0.13 10.44 -10.05
C ASN A 106 -1.25 10.67 -9.40
N PHE A 107 -1.56 9.93 -8.33
CA PHE A 107 -2.79 10.10 -7.57
C PHE A 107 -2.89 11.51 -6.93
N GLU A 108 -1.79 12.02 -6.36
CA GLU A 108 -1.75 13.38 -5.82
C GLU A 108 -1.97 14.44 -6.90
N LEU A 109 -1.32 14.28 -8.05
CA LEU A 109 -1.49 15.19 -9.20
C LEU A 109 -2.92 15.14 -9.77
N GLU A 110 -3.56 13.98 -9.81
CA GLU A 110 -4.96 13.84 -10.23
C GLU A 110 -5.90 14.56 -9.25
N LYS A 111 -5.67 14.39 -7.95
CA LYS A 111 -6.44 15.07 -6.91
C LYS A 111 -6.30 16.59 -6.99
N GLU A 112 -5.10 17.10 -7.23
CA GLU A 112 -4.88 18.54 -7.46
C GLU A 112 -5.62 19.04 -8.70
N ARG A 113 -5.59 18.29 -9.81
CA ARG A 113 -6.33 18.63 -11.02
C ARG A 113 -7.83 18.65 -10.79
N GLU A 114 -8.36 17.72 -10.01
CA GLU A 114 -9.78 17.67 -9.66
C GLU A 114 -10.19 18.88 -8.80
N ILE A 115 -9.37 19.27 -7.83
CA ILE A 115 -9.59 20.49 -7.03
C ILE A 115 -9.54 21.74 -7.91
N ILE A 116 -8.60 21.82 -8.85
CA ILE A 116 -8.54 22.97 -9.79
C ILE A 116 -9.77 22.99 -10.68
N ARG A 117 -10.19 21.83 -11.20
CA ARG A 117 -11.38 21.73 -12.06
C ARG A 117 -12.64 22.15 -11.33
N THR A 118 -12.85 21.66 -10.12
CA THR A 118 -14.02 22.03 -9.29
C THR A 118 -14.03 23.52 -8.98
N ARG A 119 -12.89 24.13 -8.65
CA ARG A 119 -12.78 25.60 -8.48
C ARG A 119 -13.09 26.38 -9.76
N LEU A 120 -12.64 25.90 -10.92
CA LEU A 120 -12.95 26.54 -12.20
C LEU A 120 -14.44 26.42 -12.56
N GLU A 121 -15.07 25.30 -12.25
CA GLU A 121 -16.51 25.11 -12.40
C GLU A 121 -17.29 26.05 -11.47
N GLU A 122 -16.89 26.17 -10.20
CA GLU A 122 -17.45 27.14 -9.25
C GLU A 122 -17.29 28.60 -9.74
N GLU A 123 -16.10 28.99 -10.22
CA GLU A 123 -15.86 30.33 -10.77
C GLU A 123 -16.72 30.62 -11.99
N ALA A 124 -16.93 29.63 -12.87
CA ALA A 124 -17.80 29.76 -14.03
C ALA A 124 -19.27 29.95 -13.61
N ASP A 125 -19.72 29.21 -12.60
CA ASP A 125 -21.08 29.32 -12.05
C ASP A 125 -21.29 30.68 -11.37
N PHE A 126 -20.31 31.17 -10.59
CA PHE A 126 -20.37 32.51 -10.00
C PHE A 126 -20.45 33.60 -11.08
N LYS A 127 -19.67 33.48 -12.16
CA LYS A 127 -19.71 34.44 -13.26
C LYS A 127 -21.06 34.44 -13.96
N LYS A 128 -21.67 33.27 -14.15
CA LYS A 128 -23.02 33.14 -14.73
C LYS A 128 -24.07 33.80 -13.82
N MET A 129 -24.02 33.53 -12.52
CA MET A 129 -24.93 34.12 -11.54
C MET A 129 -24.78 35.66 -11.49
N ALA A 130 -23.57 36.18 -11.61
CA ALA A 130 -23.33 37.62 -11.66
C ALA A 130 -23.97 38.27 -12.90
N ILE A 131 -23.90 37.61 -14.07
CA ILE A 131 -24.56 38.07 -15.29
C ILE A 131 -26.09 38.07 -15.11
N GLU A 132 -26.66 36.98 -14.58
CA GLU A 132 -28.10 36.89 -14.30
C GLU A 132 -28.58 37.98 -13.32
N GLN A 133 -27.81 38.26 -12.26
CA GLN A 133 -28.11 39.35 -11.33
C GLN A 133 -28.04 40.73 -12.01
N GLN A 134 -27.07 40.94 -12.89
CA GLN A 134 -26.95 42.19 -13.62
C GLN A 134 -28.13 42.40 -14.58
N ASP A 135 -28.57 41.35 -15.27
CA ASP A 135 -29.75 41.41 -16.14
C ASP A 135 -31.02 41.71 -15.33
N LEU A 136 -31.20 41.07 -14.17
CA LEU A 136 -32.31 41.37 -13.26
C LEU A 136 -32.28 42.81 -12.75
N LEU A 137 -31.11 43.34 -12.42
CA LEU A 137 -30.94 44.73 -12.00
C LEU A 137 -31.28 45.71 -13.13
N VAL A 138 -30.89 45.41 -14.37
CA VAL A 138 -31.25 46.23 -15.54
C VAL A 138 -32.76 46.21 -15.76
N GLN A 139 -33.40 45.04 -15.71
CA GLN A 139 -34.85 44.91 -15.84
C GLN A 139 -35.59 45.66 -14.73
N SER A 140 -35.11 45.57 -13.49
CA SER A 140 -35.69 46.29 -12.34
C SER A 140 -35.58 47.81 -12.50
N LYS A 141 -34.44 48.32 -12.96
CA LYS A 141 -34.25 49.76 -13.25
C LYS A 141 -35.22 50.25 -14.32
N LEU A 142 -35.35 49.52 -15.44
CA LEU A 142 -36.30 49.86 -16.51
C LEU A 142 -37.75 49.87 -16.01
N SER A 143 -38.14 48.90 -15.19
CA SER A 143 -39.46 48.86 -14.57
C SER A 143 -39.70 50.08 -13.67
N MET A 144 -38.73 50.47 -12.84
CA MET A 144 -38.83 51.67 -12.01
C MET A 144 -38.95 52.96 -12.85
N GLU A 145 -38.20 53.08 -13.95
CA GLU A 145 -38.33 54.23 -14.85
C GLU A 145 -39.72 54.30 -15.49
N GLN A 146 -40.29 53.17 -15.88
CA GLN A 146 -41.67 53.09 -16.38
C GLN A 146 -42.69 53.54 -15.32
N ILE A 147 -42.51 53.16 -14.05
CA ILE A 147 -43.36 53.61 -12.95
C ILE A 147 -43.28 55.13 -12.79
N LYS A 148 -42.07 55.69 -12.72
CA LYS A 148 -41.86 57.14 -12.62
C LYS A 148 -42.49 57.91 -13.78
N PHE A 149 -42.38 57.39 -15.00
CA PHE A 149 -43.01 57.99 -16.17
C PHE A 149 -44.54 57.99 -16.07
N ARG A 150 -45.13 56.89 -15.58
CA ARG A 150 -46.58 56.80 -15.34
C ARG A 150 -47.05 57.79 -14.27
N GLU A 151 -46.29 57.95 -13.18
CA GLU A 151 -46.57 58.95 -12.15
C GLU A 151 -46.56 60.37 -12.73
N GLN A 152 -45.55 60.72 -13.53
CA GLN A 152 -45.48 62.03 -14.19
C GLN A 152 -46.66 62.27 -15.15
N LEU A 153 -47.11 61.25 -15.87
CA LEU A 153 -48.29 61.35 -16.72
C LEU A 153 -49.57 61.59 -15.89
N LEU A 154 -49.74 60.88 -14.79
CA LEU A 154 -50.88 61.06 -13.88
C LEU A 154 -50.89 62.46 -13.26
N ASP A 155 -49.74 62.95 -12.77
CA ASP A 155 -49.60 64.31 -12.25
C ASP A 155 -49.95 65.38 -13.30
N ASN A 156 -49.48 65.19 -14.53
CA ASN A 156 -49.80 66.10 -15.63
C ASN A 156 -51.29 66.08 -16.00
N LEU A 157 -51.93 64.90 -15.98
CA LEU A 157 -53.36 64.77 -16.18
C LEU A 157 -54.14 65.43 -15.05
N TYR A 158 -53.71 65.25 -13.81
CA TYR A 158 -54.31 65.85 -12.62
C TYR A 158 -54.26 67.39 -12.71
N LYS A 159 -53.08 67.96 -12.98
CA LYS A 159 -52.91 69.41 -13.19
C LYS A 159 -53.77 69.95 -14.35
N LYS A 160 -53.92 69.19 -15.44
CA LYS A 160 -54.80 69.56 -16.55
C LYS A 160 -56.28 69.55 -16.14
N MET A 161 -56.71 68.56 -15.36
CA MET A 161 -58.07 68.45 -14.84
C MET A 161 -58.37 69.60 -13.87
N GLU A 162 -57.49 69.84 -12.89
CA GLU A 162 -57.56 70.94 -11.93
C GLU A 162 -57.73 72.29 -12.67
N LYS A 163 -56.86 72.56 -13.66
CA LYS A 163 -56.94 73.77 -14.48
C LYS A 163 -58.21 73.90 -15.31
N LYS A 164 -58.79 72.77 -15.78
CA LYS A 164 -60.00 72.75 -16.62
C LYS A 164 -61.28 72.90 -15.81
N TYR A 165 -61.30 72.37 -14.59
CA TYR A 165 -62.49 72.34 -13.75
C TYR A 165 -62.45 73.35 -12.59
N HIS A 166 -61.36 74.13 -12.44
CA HIS A 166 -61.17 75.11 -11.35
C HIS A 166 -61.46 74.53 -9.95
N LEU A 167 -61.09 73.26 -9.76
CA LEU A 167 -60.86 72.68 -8.44
C LEU A 167 -59.56 73.25 -7.87
#